data_AF-F8ANF7-F1
#
_entry.id   AF-F8ANF7-F1
#
_cell.length_a   1.000
_cell.length_b   1.000
_cell.length_c   1.000
_cell.angle_alpha   90.00
_cell.angle_beta   90.00
_cell.angle_gamma   90.00
#
_symmetry.space_group_name_H-M   'P 1'
#
loop_
_entity.id
_entity.type
_entity.pdbx_description
1 polymer ?
#
loop_
_entity_poly.entity_id
_entity_poly.type
_entity_poly.pdbx_seq_one_letter_code
_entity_poly.pdbx_strand_id
1 'polypeptide(L)'
;MNSLLIYLYSSSVISSLIIGALIRLPLKPDMDSFEGNVLFPNIFVALGLTAITNFLFNINMDIISYLIAGIVIGIISALFSKYANRIFPGVDYATH
;
A
#
# COMPACT_ATOMS: atom_id res chain seq x y z
N MET A 1 -6.20 13.25 -18.22
CA MET A 1 -6.26 12.22 -17.16
C MET A 1 -7.53 12.45 -16.35
N ASN A 2 -8.30 11.41 -16.01
CA ASN A 2 -9.62 11.60 -15.39
C ASN A 2 -9.45 12.07 -13.93
N SER A 3 -10.18 13.11 -13.50
CA SER A 3 -9.99 13.74 -12.18
C SER A 3 -10.30 12.77 -11.02
N LEU A 4 -11.30 11.91 -11.20
CA LEU A 4 -11.68 10.85 -10.26
C LEU A 4 -10.52 9.90 -9.91
N LEU A 5 -9.70 9.54 -10.90
CA LEU A 5 -8.55 8.66 -10.68
C LEU A 5 -7.50 9.31 -9.78
N ILE A 6 -7.27 10.62 -9.93
CA ILE A 6 -6.31 11.37 -9.10
C ILE A 6 -6.75 11.29 -7.63
N TYR A 7 -8.04 11.47 -7.33
CA TYR A 7 -8.56 11.31 -5.97
C TYR A 7 -8.39 9.87 -5.44
N LEU A 8 -8.56 8.83 -6.28
CA LEU A 8 -8.35 7.44 -5.90
C LEU A 8 -6.91 7.16 -5.48
N TYR A 9 -5.95 7.51 -6.34
CA TYR A 9 -4.53 7.29 -6.08
C TYR A 9 -4.05 8.12 -4.88
N SER A 10 -4.47 9.39 -4.77
CA SER A 10 -4.10 10.24 -3.64
C SER A 10 -4.66 9.73 -2.32
N SER A 11 -5.95 9.37 -2.25
CA SER A 11 -6.56 8.83 -1.02
C SER A 11 -5.96 7.49 -0.61
N SER A 12 -5.61 6.63 -1.58
CA SER A 12 -4.94 5.35 -1.30
C SER A 12 -3.54 5.53 -0.74
N VAL A 13 -2.71 6.41 -1.32
CA VAL A 13 -1.36 6.69 -0.81
C VAL A 13 -1.41 7.37 0.56
N ILE A 14 -2.28 8.36 0.75
CA ILE A 14 -2.42 9.04 2.06
C ILE A 14 -2.89 8.04 3.13
N SER A 15 -3.86 7.19 2.81
CA SER A 15 -4.34 6.15 3.72
C SER A 15 -3.26 5.11 4.03
N SER A 16 -2.52 4.62 3.04
CA SER A 16 -1.47 3.63 3.28
C SER A 16 -0.33 4.17 4.13
N LEU A 17 0.02 5.46 4.00
CA LEU A 17 0.98 6.13 4.86
C LEU A 17 0.49 6.28 6.30
N ILE A 18 -0.74 6.76 6.50
CA ILE A 18 -1.35 6.93 7.84
C ILE A 18 -1.47 5.58 8.55
N ILE A 19 -2.00 4.56 7.87
CA ILE A 19 -2.19 3.22 8.44
C ILE A 19 -0.82 2.55 8.65
N GLY A 20 0.13 2.71 7.73
CA GLY A 20 1.50 2.22 7.88
C GLY A 20 2.22 2.78 9.11
N ALA A 21 2.07 4.08 9.37
CA ALA A 21 2.57 4.71 10.59
C ALA A 21 1.83 4.22 11.85
N LEU A 22 0.49 4.10 11.79
CA LEU A 22 -0.35 3.62 12.90
C LEU A 22 0.02 2.19 13.33
N ILE A 23 0.30 1.30 12.37
CA ILE A 23 0.73 -0.08 12.64
C ILE A 23 2.23 -0.21 12.94
N ARG A 24 2.95 0.91 13.06
CA ARG A 24 4.38 1.03 13.38
C ARG A 24 5.34 0.37 12.38
N LEU A 25 5.14 0.61 11.08
CA LEU A 25 6.20 0.37 10.10
C LEU A 25 7.33 1.42 10.23
N PRO A 26 8.61 1.07 10.02
CA PRO A 26 9.71 2.03 9.77
C PRO A 26 9.86 3.19 10.78
N LEU A 27 10.06 4.45 10.36
CA LEU A 27 9.84 5.04 9.02
C LEU A 27 11.09 5.12 8.11
N LYS A 28 12.27 4.68 8.59
CA LYS A 28 13.54 4.74 7.86
C LYS A 28 13.77 3.41 7.12
N PRO A 29 14.13 3.39 5.82
CA PRO A 29 14.48 2.13 5.17
C PRO A 29 15.78 1.60 5.80
N ASP A 30 15.74 0.34 6.19
CA ASP A 30 16.95 -0.44 6.38
C ASP A 30 17.37 -0.98 5.00
N MET A 31 18.67 -0.95 4.69
CA MET A 31 19.19 -1.49 3.44
C MET A 31 19.74 -2.91 3.60
N ASP A 32 20.01 -3.31 4.85
CA ASP A 32 20.53 -4.63 5.22
C ASP A 32 19.39 -5.60 5.60
N SER A 33 18.14 -5.11 5.66
CA SER A 33 16.94 -5.89 5.93
C SER A 33 15.86 -5.66 4.86
N PHE A 34 15.22 -6.74 4.41
CA PHE A 34 14.06 -6.67 3.51
C PHE A 34 12.75 -6.25 4.21
N GLU A 35 12.82 -5.81 5.47
CA GLU A 35 11.65 -5.42 6.26
C GLU A 35 10.93 -4.18 5.71
N GLY A 36 9.62 -4.35 5.50
CA GLY A 36 8.76 -3.33 4.92
C GLY A 36 8.70 -2.05 5.76
N ASN A 37 8.84 -0.91 5.08
CA ASN A 37 8.74 0.44 5.62
C ASN A 37 7.45 1.14 5.12
N VAL A 38 7.02 2.19 5.83
CA VAL A 38 5.93 3.12 5.48
C VAL A 38 6.03 3.62 4.04
N LEU A 39 7.25 3.88 3.56
CA LEU A 39 7.50 4.39 2.20
C LEU A 39 7.66 3.26 1.17
N PHE A 40 8.43 2.22 1.50
CA PHE A 40 8.75 1.11 0.60
C PHE A 40 8.59 -0.24 1.32
N PRO A 41 7.84 -1.22 0.78
CA PRO A 41 7.17 -1.21 -0.54
C PRO A 41 5.79 -0.52 -0.53
N ASN A 42 5.30 -0.05 0.62
CA ASN A 42 3.90 0.30 0.85
C ASN A 42 3.28 1.33 -0.12
N ILE A 43 4.01 2.37 -0.55
CA ILE A 43 3.48 3.31 -1.57
C ILE A 43 3.28 2.59 -2.91
N PHE A 44 4.22 1.74 -3.31
CA PHE A 44 4.17 0.98 -4.57
C PHE A 44 3.05 -0.07 -4.56
N VAL A 45 2.83 -0.73 -3.43
CA VAL A 45 1.71 -1.68 -3.24
C VAL A 45 0.37 -0.94 -3.32
N ALA A 46 0.21 0.23 -2.70
CA ALA A 46 -1.02 1.01 -2.75
C ALA A 46 -1.35 1.49 -4.18
N LEU A 47 -0.35 2.01 -4.90
CA LEU A 47 -0.50 2.44 -6.29
C LEU A 47 -0.79 1.25 -7.23
N GLY A 48 -0.04 0.15 -7.08
CA GLY A 48 -0.22 -1.06 -7.89
C GLY A 48 -1.58 -1.71 -7.68
N LEU A 49 -2.02 -1.85 -6.42
CA LEU A 49 -3.34 -2.39 -6.08
C LEU A 49 -4.44 -1.47 -6.62
N THR A 50 -4.30 -0.15 -6.48
CA THR A 50 -5.23 0.83 -7.08
C THR A 50 -5.35 0.65 -8.59
N ALA A 51 -4.22 0.52 -9.31
CA ALA A 51 -4.22 0.32 -10.75
C ALA A 51 -4.91 -0.99 -11.16
N ILE A 52 -4.64 -2.09 -10.45
CA ILE A 52 -5.26 -3.40 -10.67
C ILE A 52 -6.77 -3.33 -10.42
N THR A 53 -7.22 -2.80 -9.28
CA THR A 53 -8.65 -2.72 -8.94
C THR A 53 -9.39 -1.82 -9.93
N ASN A 54 -8.80 -0.69 -10.34
CA ASN A 54 -9.41 0.18 -11.35
C ASN A 54 -9.50 -0.51 -12.72
N PHE A 55 -8.48 -1.27 -13.14
CA PHE A 55 -8.48 -1.98 -14.42
C PHE A 55 -9.47 -3.16 -14.45
N LEU A 56 -9.50 -3.99 -13.39
CA LEU A 56 -10.38 -5.18 -13.32
C LEU A 56 -11.86 -4.81 -13.21
N PHE A 57 -12.19 -3.81 -12.39
CA PHE A 57 -13.59 -3.50 -12.04
C PHE A 57 -14.14 -2.25 -12.72
N ASN A 58 -13.31 -1.52 -13.50
CA ASN A 58 -13.65 -0.34 -14.29
C ASN A 58 -14.60 0.62 -13.53
N ILE A 59 -14.08 1.12 -12.40
CA ILE A 59 -14.85 1.71 -11.30
C ILE A 59 -15.49 3.04 -11.72
N ASN A 60 -16.64 3.00 -12.41
CA ASN A 60 -17.44 4.19 -12.71
C ASN A 60 -18.35 4.56 -11.54
N MET A 61 -17.72 4.89 -10.41
CA MET A 61 -18.39 5.30 -9.17
C MET A 61 -18.39 6.83 -9.01
N ASP A 62 -19.18 7.32 -8.06
CA ASP A 62 -19.16 8.71 -7.60
C ASP A 62 -17.95 9.02 -6.71
N ILE A 63 -17.70 10.31 -6.46
CA ILE A 63 -16.54 10.82 -5.70
C ILE A 63 -16.41 10.22 -4.29
N ILE A 64 -17.53 9.97 -3.60
CA ILE A 64 -17.51 9.48 -2.22
C ILE A 64 -17.08 8.01 -2.20
N SER A 65 -17.69 7.19 -3.08
CA SER A 65 -17.31 5.79 -3.26
C SER A 65 -15.85 5.62 -3.72
N TYR A 66 -15.36 6.51 -4.59
CA TYR A 66 -13.97 6.58 -5.01
C TYR A 66 -13.01 6.84 -3.83
N LEU A 67 -13.34 7.77 -2.93
CA LEU A 67 -12.54 8.08 -1.74
C LEU A 67 -12.50 6.87 -0.77
N ILE A 68 -13.65 6.23 -0.54
CA ILE A 68 -13.77 5.06 0.34
C ILE A 68 -12.96 3.88 -0.23
N ALA A 69 -13.06 3.61 -1.53
CA ALA A 69 -12.29 2.57 -2.20
C ALA A 69 -10.77 2.79 -2.04
N GLY A 70 -10.30 4.03 -2.23
CA GLY A 70 -8.90 4.39 -2.03
C GLY A 70 -8.43 4.13 -0.60
N ILE A 71 -9.23 4.52 0.41
CA ILE A 71 -8.94 4.25 1.84
C ILE A 71 -8.84 2.74 2.11
N VAL A 72 -9.78 1.94 1.61
CA VAL A 72 -9.75 0.47 1.78
C VAL A 72 -8.50 -0.14 1.14
N ILE A 73 -8.15 0.29 -0.08
CA ILE A 73 -6.94 -0.15 -0.78
C ILE A 73 -5.67 0.25 -0.02
N GLY A 74 -5.64 1.46 0.56
CA GLY A 74 -4.54 1.95 1.39
C GLY A 74 -4.34 1.14 2.68
N ILE A 75 -5.43 0.79 3.37
CA ILE A 75 -5.41 -0.11 4.54
C ILE A 75 -4.85 -1.48 4.16
N ILE A 76 -5.36 -2.08 3.07
CA ILE A 76 -4.90 -3.40 2.59
C ILE A 76 -3.41 -3.37 2.24
N SER A 77 -2.94 -2.32 1.56
CA SER A 77 -1.53 -2.12 1.23
C SER A 77 -0.62 -2.04 2.47
N ALA A 78 -1.03 -1.28 3.49
CA ALA A 78 -0.26 -1.14 4.72
C ALA A 78 -0.19 -2.47 5.49
N LEU A 79 -1.30 -3.21 5.57
CA LEU A 79 -1.34 -4.54 6.17
C LEU A 79 -0.47 -5.54 5.39
N PHE A 80 -0.56 -5.56 4.06
CA PHE A 80 0.28 -6.39 3.22
C PHE A 80 1.77 -6.08 3.45
N SER A 81 2.14 -4.80 3.49
CA SER A 81 3.53 -4.37 3.73
C SER A 81 4.05 -4.80 5.11
N LYS A 82 3.20 -4.78 6.13
CA LYS A 82 3.55 -5.26 7.49
C LYS A 82 3.71 -6.77 7.58
N TYR A 83 2.96 -7.53 6.79
CA TYR A 83 3.01 -8.98 6.80
C TYR A 83 3.80 -9.60 5.64
N ALA A 84 4.41 -8.77 4.77
CA ALA A 84 5.18 -9.21 3.61
C ALA A 84 6.26 -10.24 4.00
N ASN A 85 7.07 -9.96 5.03
CA ASN A 85 8.10 -10.88 5.54
C ASN A 85 7.54 -12.19 6.14
N ARG A 86 6.25 -12.26 6.47
CA ARG A 86 5.58 -13.49 6.95
C ARG A 86 4.90 -14.27 5.83
N ILE A 87 4.44 -13.58 4.79
CA ILE A 87 3.81 -14.19 3.60
C ILE A 87 4.88 -14.73 2.65
N PHE A 88 5.96 -13.96 2.49
CA PHE A 88 7.16 -14.28 1.72
C PHE A 88 8.35 -14.29 2.68
N PRO A 89 8.47 -15.30 3.56
CA PRO A 89 9.69 -15.47 4.33
C PRO A 89 10.86 -15.61 3.37
N GLY A 90 11.87 -14.77 3.54
CA GLY A 90 13.14 -14.91 2.82
C GLY A 90 13.79 -16.25 3.14
N VAL A 91 14.74 -16.67 2.30
CA VAL A 91 15.65 -17.74 2.68
C VAL A 91 16.42 -17.24 3.90
N ASP A 92 16.40 -18.01 4.99
CA ASP A 92 17.16 -17.71 6.20
C ASP A 92 18.66 -17.82 5.85
N TYR A 93 19.30 -16.67 5.58
CA TYR A 93 20.73 -16.59 5.34
C TYR A 93 21.44 -16.78 6.67
N ALA A 94 21.57 -18.06 7.07
CA ALA A 94 22.07 -18.49 8.36
C ALA A 94 23.25 -17.64 8.85
N THR A 95 22.97 -16.77 9.81
CA THR A 95 23.98 -15.91 10.43
C THR A 95 24.84 -16.77 11.34
N HIS A 96 26.04 -17.10 10.85
CA HIS A 96 27.18 -17.57 11.66
C HIS A 96 27.75 -16.43 12.51
#